data_AF-A0A644YNY0-F1
#
_entry.id   AF-A0A644YNY0-F1
#
_cell.length_a   1.000
_cell.length_b   1.000
_cell.length_c   1.000
_cell.angle_alpha   90.00
_cell.angle_beta   90.00
_cell.angle_gamma   90.00
#
_symmetry.space_group_name_H-M   'P 1'
#
loop_
_entity.id
_entity.type
_entity.pdbx_description
1 polymer ?
#
loop_
_entity_poly.entity_id
_entity_poly.type
_entity_poly.pdbx_seq_one_letter_code
_entity_poly.pdbx_strand_id
1 'polypeptide(L)'
;MIEQGVAVAVASDFNPGSCPSLNLQLSANLAYLKYRMTPEEVLTALTLNAACALGLGQTHGSIEPGKQADLVLWDADGMELLCYRMGSNQAGIVVKWGKIVHRN
;
A
#
# COMPACT_ATOMS: atom_id res chain seq x y z
N MET A 1 9.09 -13.72 9.73
CA MET A 1 8.73 -14.02 8.31
C MET A 1 9.68 -13.30 7.38
N ILE A 2 9.72 -11.97 7.40
CA ILE A 2 10.59 -11.17 6.52
C ILE A 2 12.08 -11.50 6.72
N GLU A 3 12.57 -11.55 7.97
CA GLU A 3 13.95 -11.97 8.28
C GLU A 3 14.31 -13.39 7.79
N GLN A 4 13.30 -14.22 7.52
CA GLN A 4 13.45 -15.57 7.00
C GLN A 4 13.24 -15.63 5.47
N GLY A 5 13.22 -14.48 4.79
CA GLY A 5 13.06 -14.37 3.34
C GLY A 5 11.64 -14.59 2.82
N VAL A 6 10.62 -14.63 3.67
CA VAL A 6 9.22 -14.81 3.25
C VAL A 6 8.66 -13.48 2.74
N ALA A 7 8.11 -13.50 1.51
CA ALA A 7 7.38 -12.35 0.97
C ALA A 7 6.08 -12.14 1.77
N VAL A 8 5.96 -10.97 2.41
CA VAL A 8 4.79 -10.58 3.21
C VAL A 8 3.96 -9.55 2.44
N ALA A 9 2.65 -9.75 2.42
CA ALA A 9 1.68 -8.76 1.93
C ALA A 9 0.80 -8.28 3.08
N VAL A 10 0.32 -7.04 2.99
CA VAL A 10 -0.60 -6.43 3.97
C VAL A 10 -1.90 -6.05 3.27
N ALA A 11 -3.04 -6.26 3.94
CA ALA A 11 -4.37 -5.94 3.43
C ALA A 11 -5.23 -5.28 4.53
N SER A 12 -6.39 -4.73 4.14
CA SER A 12 -7.37 -4.20 5.10
C SER A 12 -8.16 -5.28 5.83
N ASP A 13 -8.27 -6.46 5.22
CA ASP A 13 -9.23 -7.49 5.62
C ASP A 13 -10.66 -6.92 5.74
N PHE A 14 -11.04 -5.96 4.88
CA PHE A 14 -12.30 -5.23 5.05
C PHE A 14 -13.51 -6.18 5.09
N ASN A 15 -14.14 -6.26 6.27
CA ASN A 15 -15.29 -7.12 6.50
C ASN A 15 -16.10 -6.60 7.72
N PRO A 16 -17.40 -6.93 7.81
CA PRO A 16 -18.26 -6.42 8.89
C PRO A 16 -18.02 -7.08 10.26
N GLY A 17 -17.33 -8.22 10.33
CA GLY A 17 -17.18 -9.01 11.56
C GLY A 17 -15.98 -8.61 12.41
N SER A 18 -14.77 -8.59 11.82
CA SER A 18 -13.51 -8.36 12.54
C SER A 18 -12.81 -7.06 12.16
N CYS A 19 -12.95 -6.62 10.90
CA CYS A 19 -12.19 -5.49 10.36
C CYS A 19 -13.10 -4.51 9.58
N PRO A 20 -13.98 -3.73 10.27
CA PRO A 20 -14.90 -2.80 9.65
C PRO A 20 -14.22 -1.47 9.25
N SER A 21 -13.09 -1.54 8.53
CA SER A 21 -12.33 -0.37 8.08
C SER A 21 -12.02 -0.45 6.58
N LEU A 22 -12.40 0.59 5.84
CA LEU A 22 -12.05 0.78 4.43
C LEU A 22 -10.67 1.41 4.24
N ASN A 23 -10.01 1.84 5.33
CA ASN A 23 -8.79 2.61 5.23
C ASN A 23 -7.55 1.70 5.18
N LEU A 24 -7.01 1.45 3.99
CA LEU A 24 -5.78 0.67 3.82
C LEU A 24 -4.55 1.35 4.47
N GLN A 25 -4.52 2.69 4.59
CA GLN A 25 -3.45 3.38 5.31
C GLN A 25 -3.48 3.05 6.80
N LEU A 26 -4.63 2.67 7.38
CA LEU A 26 -4.66 2.15 8.76
C LEU A 26 -3.92 0.81 8.88
N SER A 27 -4.05 -0.09 7.90
CA SER A 27 -3.26 -1.32 7.87
C SER A 27 -1.77 -1.05 7.70
N ALA A 28 -1.40 -0.05 6.90
CA ALA A 28 -0.01 0.41 6.78
C ALA A 28 0.55 0.89 8.14
N ASN A 29 -0.25 1.68 8.88
CA ASN A 29 0.10 2.14 10.22
C ASN A 29 0.31 0.98 11.20
N LEU A 30 -0.55 -0.05 11.17
CA LEU A 30 -0.39 -1.24 12.00
C LEU A 30 0.85 -2.05 11.60
N ALA A 31 1.10 -2.21 10.30
CA ALA A 31 2.32 -2.86 9.79
C ALA A 31 3.59 -2.18 10.31
N TYR A 32 3.61 -0.85 10.24
CA TYR A 32 4.73 -0.03 10.71
C TYR A 32 4.86 -0.05 12.25
N LEU A 33 3.82 0.38 12.97
CA LEU A 33 3.89 0.61 14.42
C LEU A 33 3.79 -0.68 15.25
N LYS A 34 2.88 -1.59 14.87
CA LYS A 34 2.58 -2.79 15.67
C LYS A 34 3.46 -3.96 15.26
N TYR A 35 3.64 -4.17 13.96
CA TYR A 35 4.42 -5.29 13.43
C TYR A 35 5.88 -4.92 13.15
N ARG A 36 6.28 -3.67 13.39
CA ARG A 36 7.67 -3.18 13.33
C ARG A 36 8.32 -3.38 11.96
N MET A 37 7.51 -3.34 10.91
CA MET A 37 8.02 -3.33 9.54
C MET A 37 8.66 -1.97 9.26
N THR A 38 9.70 -1.95 8.44
CA THR A 38 10.27 -0.70 7.91
C THR A 38 9.31 -0.06 6.89
N PRO A 39 9.38 1.26 6.63
CA PRO A 39 8.54 1.89 5.62
C PRO A 39 8.68 1.24 4.23
N GLU A 40 9.87 0.78 3.86
CA GLU A 40 10.16 0.06 2.62
C GLU A 40 9.46 -1.31 2.57
N GLU A 41 9.48 -2.05 3.67
CA GLU A 41 8.77 -3.32 3.81
C GLU A 41 7.26 -3.11 3.71
N VAL A 42 6.72 -2.07 4.34
CA VAL A 42 5.29 -1.72 4.26
C VAL A 42 4.88 -1.36 2.84
N LEU A 43 5.66 -0.51 2.17
CA LEU A 43 5.39 -0.14 0.77
C LEU A 43 5.40 -1.39 -0.12
N THR A 44 6.43 -2.24 0.02
CA THR A 44 6.54 -3.50 -0.75
C THR A 44 5.37 -4.43 -0.47
N ALA A 45 4.95 -4.55 0.78
CA ALA A 45 3.84 -5.40 1.20
C ALA A 45 2.47 -4.93 0.67
N LEU A 46 2.29 -3.62 0.49
CA LEU A 46 1.06 -3.02 -0.02
C LEU A 46 1.01 -2.92 -1.55
N THR A 47 2.16 -3.06 -2.22
CA THR A 47 2.28 -2.88 -3.67
C THR A 47 2.69 -4.19 -4.35
N LEU A 48 4.00 -4.44 -4.50
CA LEU A 48 4.53 -5.56 -5.26
C LEU A 48 4.08 -6.92 -4.70
N ASN A 49 4.22 -7.15 -3.40
CA ASN A 49 3.85 -8.44 -2.80
C ASN A 49 2.33 -8.66 -2.84
N ALA A 50 1.53 -7.61 -2.64
CA ALA A 50 0.08 -7.70 -2.78
C ALA A 50 -0.34 -8.03 -4.22
N ALA A 51 0.30 -7.41 -5.23
CA ALA A 51 0.07 -7.75 -6.63
C ALA A 51 0.45 -9.21 -6.93
N CYS A 52 1.60 -9.69 -6.43
CA CYS A 52 2.00 -11.08 -6.56
C CYS A 52 1.02 -12.05 -5.88
N ALA A 53 0.51 -11.72 -4.69
CA ALA A 53 -0.47 -12.53 -3.96
C ALA A 53 -1.79 -12.70 -4.74
N LEU A 54 -2.12 -11.74 -5.63
CA LEU A 54 -3.28 -11.77 -6.52
C LEU A 54 -2.98 -12.34 -7.91
N GLY A 55 -1.74 -12.81 -8.17
CA GLY A 55 -1.32 -13.27 -9.50
C GLY A 55 -1.11 -12.14 -10.52
N LEU A 56 -1.00 -10.90 -10.07
CA LEU A 56 -0.90 -9.68 -10.89
C LEU A 56 0.52 -9.06 -10.91
N GLY A 57 1.50 -9.67 -10.27
CA GLY A 57 2.86 -9.09 -10.12
C GLY A 57 3.57 -8.74 -11.43
N GLN A 58 3.18 -9.36 -12.54
CA GLN A 58 3.72 -9.05 -13.88
C GLN A 58 3.15 -7.76 -14.47
N THR A 59 1.96 -7.32 -14.03
CA THR A 59 1.24 -6.18 -14.62
C THR A 59 1.02 -5.03 -13.63
N HIS A 60 1.10 -5.27 -12.32
CA HIS A 60 0.81 -4.31 -11.25
C HIS A 60 1.88 -4.34 -10.15
N GLY A 61 1.79 -3.38 -9.22
CA GLY A 61 2.54 -3.39 -7.96
C GLY A 61 3.92 -2.71 -8.02
N SER A 62 4.38 -2.29 -9.19
CA SER A 62 5.62 -1.52 -9.36
C SER A 62 5.55 -0.60 -10.58
N ILE A 63 6.45 0.38 -10.63
CA ILE A 63 6.54 1.36 -11.71
C ILE A 63 7.65 0.91 -12.66
N GLU A 64 7.26 0.18 -13.71
CA GLU A 64 8.18 -0.38 -14.71
C GLU A 64 7.56 -0.27 -16.12
N PRO A 65 8.38 -0.10 -17.18
CA PRO A 65 7.88 -0.12 -18.54
C PRO A 65 7.07 -1.40 -18.84
N GLY A 66 5.90 -1.23 -19.45
CA GLY A 66 4.98 -2.33 -19.79
C GLY A 66 3.98 -2.71 -18.70
N LYS A 67 4.17 -2.27 -17.45
CA LYS A 67 3.16 -2.43 -16.39
C LYS A 67 2.05 -1.38 -16.48
N GLN A 68 0.95 -1.65 -15.81
CA GLN A 68 -0.21 -0.77 -15.78
C GLN A 68 0.13 0.55 -15.07
N ALA A 69 -0.22 1.67 -15.70
CA ALA A 69 0.01 3.01 -15.16
C ALA A 69 -0.99 3.37 -14.05
N ASP A 70 -0.86 2.67 -12.91
CA ASP A 70 -1.63 2.88 -11.69
C ASP A 70 -0.71 3.43 -10.60
N LEU A 71 -0.99 4.66 -10.16
CA LEU A 71 -0.07 5.41 -9.30
C LEU A 71 -0.86 6.19 -8.25
N VAL A 72 -0.20 6.44 -7.12
CA VAL A 72 -0.64 7.41 -6.12
C VAL A 72 0.48 8.43 -5.92
N LEU A 73 0.16 9.71 -6.06
CA LEU A 73 1.02 10.79 -5.61
C LEU A 73 0.54 11.17 -4.21
N TRP A 74 1.41 10.92 -3.24
CA TRP A 74 1.12 11.12 -1.82
C TRP A 74 1.35 12.56 -1.40
N ASP A 75 0.46 13.07 -0.55
CA ASP A 75 0.64 14.33 0.17
C ASP A 75 1.26 14.03 1.55
N ALA A 76 2.55 13.69 1.52
CA ALA A 76 3.33 13.31 2.68
C ALA A 76 4.79 13.75 2.52
N ASP A 77 5.35 14.34 3.57
CA ASP A 77 6.76 14.73 3.66
C ASP A 77 7.67 13.51 3.94
N GLY A 78 7.57 12.47 3.11
CA GLY A 78 8.36 11.25 3.22
C GLY A 78 7.54 9.99 3.50
N MET A 79 8.20 8.84 3.35
CA MET A 79 7.59 7.51 3.43
C MET A 79 7.26 7.12 4.87
N GLU A 80 8.02 7.64 5.84
CA GLU A 80 7.78 7.47 7.26
C GLU A 80 6.45 8.10 7.65
N LEU A 81 6.17 9.32 7.17
CA LEU A 81 4.92 10.01 7.50
C LEU A 81 3.72 9.29 6.90
N LEU A 82 3.85 8.76 5.68
CA LEU A 82 2.84 7.92 5.03
C LEU A 82 2.47 6.69 5.88
N CYS A 83 3.46 6.12 6.58
CA CYS A 83 3.27 4.95 7.43
C CYS A 83 2.88 5.29 8.88
N TYR A 84 3.09 6.53 9.32
CA TYR A 84 2.92 6.96 10.72
C TYR A 84 1.64 7.76 10.97
N ARG A 85 1.15 8.53 9.98
CA ARG A 85 -0.02 9.39 10.16
C ARG A 85 -1.29 8.55 10.20
N MET A 86 -1.89 8.45 11.37
CA MET A 86 -3.15 7.73 11.58
C MET A 86 -4.38 8.62 11.31
N GLY A 87 -5.46 8.00 10.85
CA GLY A 87 -6.79 8.63 10.80
C GLY A 87 -7.00 9.66 9.68
N SER A 88 -6.05 9.80 8.75
CA SER A 88 -6.17 10.68 7.58
C SER A 88 -5.97 9.89 6.29
N ASN A 89 -6.42 10.46 5.17
CA ASN A 89 -6.11 9.96 3.84
C ASN A 89 -5.06 10.88 3.21
N GLN A 90 -3.86 10.36 2.97
CA GLN A 90 -2.76 11.11 2.36
C GLN A 90 -2.65 10.93 0.84
N ALA A 91 -3.59 10.22 0.20
CA ALA A 91 -3.60 10.11 -1.25
C ALA A 91 -4.01 11.47 -1.85
N GLY A 92 -3.06 12.18 -2.46
CA GLY A 92 -3.30 13.46 -3.12
C GLY A 92 -3.89 13.27 -4.51
N ILE A 93 -3.15 12.61 -5.40
CA ILE A 93 -3.63 12.27 -6.75
C ILE A 93 -3.62 10.76 -6.92
N VAL A 94 -4.70 10.21 -7.47
CA VAL A 94 -4.77 8.80 -7.87
C VAL A 94 -4.87 8.71 -9.39
N VAL A 95 -3.99 7.91 -9.98
CA VAL A 95 -3.95 7.60 -11.40
C VAL A 95 -4.35 6.15 -11.59
N LYS A 96 -5.27 5.88 -12.52
CA LYS A 96 -5.66 4.52 -12.92
C LYS A 96 -5.65 4.45 -14.45
N TRP A 97 -5.00 3.44 -15.02
CA TRP A 97 -4.85 3.30 -16.47
C TRP A 97 -4.28 4.56 -17.15
N GLY A 98 -3.33 5.23 -16.50
CA GLY A 98 -2.72 6.46 -17.00
C GLY A 98 -3.62 7.70 -16.96
N LYS A 99 -4.81 7.64 -16.32
CA LYS A 99 -5.74 8.75 -16.17
C LYS A 99 -5.86 9.16 -14.71
N ILE A 100 -5.87 10.46 -14.42
CA ILE A 100 -6.19 10.96 -13.08
C ILE A 100 -7.67 10.65 -12.80
N VAL A 101 -7.93 9.88 -11.74
CA VAL A 101 -9.28 9.50 -11.31
C VAL A 101 -9.69 10.16 -9.99
N HIS A 102 -8.72 10.71 -9.24
CA HIS A 102 -8.97 11.46 -8.02
C HIS A 102 -7.90 12.55 -7.82
N ARG A 103 -8.32 13.68 -7.25
CA ARG A 103 -7.47 14.78 -6.80
C ARG A 103 -8.11 15.37 -5.54
N ASN A 104 -7.42 15.27 -4.42
CA ASN A 104 -7.77 15.93 -3.16
C ASN A 104 -7.28 17.39 -3.14
#